data_AF-A0A8C6PTQ6-F1
#
_entry.id   AF-A0A8C6PTQ6-F1
#
_cell.length_a   1.000
_cell.length_b   1.000
_cell.length_c   1.000
_cell.angle_alpha   90.00
_cell.angle_beta   90.00
_cell.angle_gamma   90.00
#
_symmetry.space_group_name_H-M   'P 1'
#
loop_
_entity.id
_entity.type
_entity.pdbx_description
1 polymer ?
#
loop_
_entity_poly.entity_id
_entity_poly.type
_entity_poly.pdbx_seq_one_letter_code
_entity_poly.pdbx_strand_id
1 'polypeptide(L)'
;MGLCGSHFPLSSSTNCVCEQRQTSLTGCQSSSVQLLLSTNPQPTEYKVALFMKMLCLGKVLCLILQINGVTFPSLAFMSEQQLLKPNEWSYCDYFWADRKDLQGNGCITGFEVLLQKQLKGKQMQKEMAEFIRERIKIEEEYAKSLSKLSQIPLGGQEEGTLGEAWEQLKKSLANEAEVHLKFSSKLQSEVEKPFLTFRENFKKDMKRLEHHIADLRKQLVGRYAAVEKARKALADRQKELELKSQQMEMKLSSKIEEDMKKARRKSTQAGDDLMRCADLYNQSQSKWFEEMVTTSLELERLEVERVEMIRQHLCQYTTLRHETDMFNQSTIEPVDQLLHSVDPTKDRELWVRENKTGETRPVDIEI
;
A
#
# COMPACT_ATOMS: atom_id res chain seq x y z
N MET A 1 -49.29 30.63 -22.59
CA MET A 1 -48.05 30.64 -23.40
C MET A 1 -46.95 30.03 -22.53
N GLY A 2 -46.39 28.84 -22.73
CA GLY A 2 -46.65 27.73 -23.63
C GLY A 2 -46.57 26.40 -22.85
N LEU A 3 -47.16 25.35 -23.42
CA LEU A 3 -47.41 24.02 -22.85
C LEU A 3 -46.46 22.95 -23.42
N CYS A 4 -46.50 21.77 -22.78
CA CYS A 4 -45.96 20.45 -23.12
C CYS A 4 -44.48 20.19 -22.77
N GLY A 5 -44.10 19.09 -22.13
CA GLY A 5 -44.80 17.83 -21.90
C GLY A 5 -43.84 16.67 -22.22
N SER A 6 -43.47 15.93 -21.17
CA SER A 6 -43.03 14.51 -21.12
C SER A 6 -42.62 13.79 -22.42
N HIS A 7 -41.43 13.19 -22.44
CA HIS A 7 -41.24 11.77 -22.76
C HIS A 7 -39.81 11.26 -22.47
N PHE A 8 -39.74 10.19 -21.66
CA PHE A 8 -38.61 9.25 -21.56
C PHE A 8 -38.29 8.62 -22.93
N PRO A 9 -37.06 8.07 -23.07
CA PRO A 9 -37.01 6.64 -23.39
C PRO A 9 -36.14 5.84 -22.43
N LEU A 10 -36.70 4.71 -22.02
CA LEU A 10 -36.05 3.56 -21.38
C LEU A 10 -35.41 2.65 -22.45
N SER A 11 -34.44 1.87 -21.97
CA SER A 11 -33.89 0.59 -22.49
C SER A 11 -32.71 0.65 -23.47
N SER A 12 -31.53 0.34 -22.93
CA SER A 12 -30.87 -0.97 -23.12
C SER A 12 -29.64 -1.02 -22.20
N SER A 13 -29.77 -1.36 -20.92
CA SER A 13 -29.50 -2.70 -20.39
C SER A 13 -28.40 -3.45 -21.16
N THR A 14 -27.14 -3.18 -20.79
CA THR A 14 -26.07 -4.18 -20.98
C THR A 14 -25.75 -4.73 -19.59
N ASN A 15 -26.20 -5.96 -19.38
CA ASN A 15 -25.97 -6.73 -18.18
C ASN A 15 -24.46 -6.89 -17.93
N CYS A 16 -23.92 -6.26 -16.89
CA CYS A 16 -22.72 -6.78 -16.25
C CYS A 16 -23.17 -7.85 -15.26
N VAL A 17 -23.44 -9.05 -15.80
CA VAL A 17 -23.52 -10.26 -14.99
C VAL A 17 -22.18 -10.41 -14.31
N CYS A 18 -22.19 -10.25 -12.99
CA CYS A 18 -21.11 -10.66 -12.10
C CYS A 18 -21.04 -12.19 -12.20
N GLU A 19 -20.31 -12.69 -13.19
CA GLU A 19 -20.08 -14.12 -13.36
C GLU A 19 -19.09 -14.55 -12.28
N GLN A 20 -19.63 -15.21 -11.24
CA GLN A 20 -18.86 -15.98 -10.28
C GLN A 20 -18.01 -17.01 -11.02
N ARG A 21 -16.75 -16.67 -11.34
CA ARG A 21 -15.70 -17.68 -11.53
C ARG A 21 -15.05 -17.95 -10.19
N GLN A 22 -15.65 -18.89 -9.47
CA GLN A 22 -14.85 -19.82 -8.66
C GLN A 22 -13.91 -20.57 -9.62
N THR A 23 -12.69 -20.08 -9.76
CA THR A 23 -11.57 -20.90 -10.20
C THR A 23 -10.57 -20.95 -9.06
N SER A 24 -10.58 -22.08 -8.37
CA SER A 24 -9.51 -22.55 -7.49
C SER A 24 -8.17 -22.42 -8.22
N LEU A 25 -7.35 -21.46 -7.80
CA LEU A 25 -5.94 -21.37 -8.18
C LEU A 25 -5.08 -21.53 -6.92
N THR A 26 -5.20 -22.70 -6.31
CA THR A 26 -4.11 -23.28 -5.53
C THR A 26 -3.07 -23.78 -6.53
N GLY A 27 -1.96 -23.04 -6.67
CA GLY A 27 -0.77 -23.52 -7.39
C GLY A 27 -0.35 -22.64 -8.56
N CYS A 28 0.18 -21.45 -8.29
CA CYS A 28 1.01 -20.74 -9.27
C CYS A 28 1.94 -19.75 -8.56
N GLN A 29 2.82 -20.23 -7.68
CA GLN A 29 3.85 -19.41 -7.02
C GLN A 29 5.30 -19.75 -7.44
N SER A 30 5.49 -20.52 -8.52
CA SER A 30 6.85 -20.87 -8.97
C SER A 30 7.13 -20.63 -10.46
N SER A 31 6.13 -20.32 -11.28
CA SER A 31 6.28 -20.38 -12.75
C SER A 31 6.61 -19.03 -13.41
N SER A 32 6.19 -17.91 -12.84
CA SER A 32 6.36 -16.59 -13.49
C SER A 32 7.81 -16.06 -13.44
N VAL A 33 8.57 -16.39 -12.39
CA VAL A 33 10.00 -16.06 -12.30
C VAL A 33 10.80 -16.92 -13.30
N GLN A 34 10.41 -18.18 -13.48
CA GLN A 34 11.07 -19.10 -14.40
C GLN A 34 10.81 -18.73 -15.87
N LEU A 35 9.65 -18.14 -16.18
CA LEU A 35 9.31 -17.67 -17.52
C LEU A 35 10.06 -16.40 -17.91
N LEU A 36 10.20 -15.43 -16.99
CA LEU A 36 10.98 -14.20 -17.20
C LEU A 36 12.50 -14.46 -17.32
N LEU A 37 13.00 -15.54 -16.70
CA LEU A 37 14.39 -16.00 -16.84
C LEU A 37 14.64 -16.82 -18.13
N SER A 38 13.60 -17.23 -18.87
CA SER A 38 13.74 -18.14 -20.03
C SER A 38 13.84 -17.45 -21.39
N THR A 39 13.71 -16.12 -21.45
CA THR A 39 13.79 -15.36 -22.71
C THR A 39 14.90 -14.32 -22.67
N ASN A 40 16.14 -14.76 -22.61
CA ASN A 40 17.28 -14.00 -23.12
C ASN A 40 18.40 -15.00 -23.47
N PRO A 41 19.00 -14.95 -24.67
CA PRO A 41 19.91 -16.00 -25.11
C PRO A 41 21.18 -15.95 -24.26
N GLN A 42 21.72 -17.14 -23.99
CA GLN A 42 22.88 -17.35 -23.15
C GLN A 42 24.04 -16.39 -23.44
N PRO A 43 24.80 -15.97 -22.42
CA PRO A 43 26.14 -15.46 -22.67
C PRO A 43 26.94 -16.63 -23.23
N THR A 44 27.15 -16.64 -24.54
CA THR A 44 28.04 -17.60 -25.23
C THR A 44 29.31 -17.79 -24.41
N GLU A 45 29.74 -19.04 -24.18
CA GLU A 45 30.93 -19.41 -23.40
C GLU A 45 32.16 -18.55 -23.72
N TYR A 46 32.25 -18.00 -24.94
CA TYR A 46 33.25 -17.04 -25.37
C TYR A 46 33.30 -15.73 -24.57
N LYS A 47 32.18 -15.18 -24.08
CA LYS A 47 32.15 -13.94 -23.28
C LYS A 47 32.62 -14.16 -21.85
N VAL A 48 32.26 -15.29 -21.25
CA VAL A 48 32.75 -15.70 -19.92
C VAL A 48 34.23 -16.11 -20.00
N ALA A 49 34.64 -16.82 -21.05
CA ALA A 49 36.03 -17.16 -21.29
C ALA A 49 36.91 -15.94 -21.63
N LEU A 50 36.38 -14.93 -22.31
CA LEU A 50 37.08 -13.66 -22.56
C LEU A 50 37.16 -12.83 -21.27
N PHE A 51 36.11 -12.80 -20.46
CA PHE A 51 36.10 -12.16 -19.13
C PHE A 51 37.14 -12.81 -18.19
N MET A 52 37.21 -14.14 -18.17
CA MET A 52 38.19 -14.92 -17.38
C MET A 52 39.62 -14.78 -17.93
N LYS A 53 39.83 -14.75 -19.26
CA LYS A 53 41.15 -14.47 -19.86
C LYS A 53 41.62 -13.05 -19.61
N MET A 54 40.72 -12.07 -19.54
CA MET A 54 41.08 -10.68 -19.26
C MET A 54 41.36 -10.41 -17.76
N LEU A 55 40.76 -11.18 -16.85
CA LEU A 55 41.09 -11.17 -15.41
C LEU A 55 42.56 -11.51 -15.14
N CYS A 56 43.17 -12.39 -15.95
CA CYS A 56 44.58 -12.78 -15.84
C CYS A 56 45.59 -11.70 -16.29
N LEU A 57 45.15 -10.64 -16.99
CA LEU A 57 46.03 -9.63 -17.61
C LEU A 57 46.03 -8.25 -16.92
N GLY A 58 45.44 -8.12 -15.73
CA GLY A 58 45.55 -6.91 -14.91
C GLY A 58 44.91 -5.63 -15.49
N LYS A 59 44.15 -5.73 -16.59
CA LYS A 59 43.54 -4.58 -17.30
C LYS A 59 42.00 -4.43 -17.11
N VAL A 60 41.36 -5.27 -16.28
CA VAL A 60 39.88 -5.26 -16.08
C VAL A 60 39.42 -4.37 -14.91
N LEU A 61 40.29 -3.55 -14.31
CA LEU A 61 39.85 -2.65 -13.24
C LEU A 61 38.94 -1.49 -13.73
N CYS A 62 38.65 -1.39 -15.04
CA CYS A 62 38.00 -0.23 -15.66
C CYS A 62 36.51 -0.43 -16.03
N LEU A 63 35.93 -1.63 -15.87
CA LEU A 63 34.60 -1.98 -16.40
C LEU A 63 33.49 -2.12 -15.34
N ILE A 64 33.82 -2.16 -14.05
CA ILE A 64 32.85 -2.37 -12.96
C ILE A 64 33.14 -1.41 -11.79
N LEU A 65 32.07 -0.90 -11.17
CA LEU A 65 32.09 -0.01 -10.02
C LEU A 65 31.60 -0.77 -8.79
N GLN A 66 32.35 -0.72 -7.69
CA GLN A 66 31.96 -1.37 -6.45
C GLN A 66 31.52 -0.32 -5.43
N ILE A 67 30.24 -0.34 -5.07
CA ILE A 67 29.62 0.62 -4.15
C ILE A 67 28.93 -0.16 -3.04
N ASN A 68 29.35 0.08 -1.79
CA ASN A 68 28.78 -0.55 -0.59
C ASN A 68 28.67 -2.09 -0.65
N GLY A 69 29.66 -2.73 -1.28
CA GLY A 69 29.73 -4.20 -1.42
C GLY A 69 28.94 -4.77 -2.60
N VAL A 70 28.25 -3.94 -3.40
CA VAL A 70 27.57 -4.36 -4.64
C VAL A 70 28.38 -3.91 -5.84
N THR A 71 28.40 -4.76 -6.86
CA THR A 71 29.05 -4.47 -8.14
C THR A 71 28.02 -3.96 -9.14
N PHE A 72 28.28 -2.78 -9.69
CA PHE A 72 27.54 -2.15 -10.78
C PHE A 72 28.41 -2.08 -12.03
N PRO A 73 27.83 -2.09 -13.23
CA PRO A 73 28.59 -1.84 -14.45
C PRO A 73 29.13 -0.41 -14.49
N SER A 74 30.32 -0.21 -15.09
CA SER A 74 30.85 1.12 -15.39
C SER A 74 30.09 1.76 -16.54
N LEU A 75 29.60 2.99 -16.33
CA LEU A 75 28.85 3.76 -17.34
C LEU A 75 29.67 4.10 -18.59
N ALA A 76 31.00 3.99 -18.52
CA ALA A 76 31.89 4.37 -19.62
C ALA A 76 31.94 3.36 -20.78
N PHE A 77 31.44 2.14 -20.61
CA PHE A 77 31.64 1.03 -21.56
C PHE A 77 30.40 0.17 -21.82
N MET A 78 29.20 0.60 -21.41
CA MET A 78 27.97 -0.19 -21.55
C MET A 78 27.00 0.42 -22.57
N SER A 79 26.40 -0.44 -23.41
CA SER A 79 25.11 -0.20 -24.04
C SER A 79 24.00 -0.27 -23.00
N GLU A 80 22.90 0.45 -23.20
CA GLU A 80 21.74 0.52 -22.29
C GLU A 80 21.38 -0.84 -21.66
N GLN A 81 21.45 -0.94 -20.32
CA GLN A 81 20.94 -2.09 -19.59
C GLN A 81 19.41 -2.02 -19.60
N GLN A 82 18.76 -3.03 -20.19
CA GLN A 82 17.30 -3.10 -20.20
C GLN A 82 16.77 -3.29 -18.77
N LEU A 83 15.70 -2.57 -18.46
CA LEU A 83 14.94 -2.74 -17.21
C LEU A 83 14.25 -4.10 -17.19
N LEU A 84 14.03 -4.65 -15.99
CA LEU A 84 13.26 -5.88 -15.81
C LEU A 84 11.80 -5.67 -16.23
N LYS A 85 11.24 -4.48 -15.98
CA LYS A 85 9.89 -4.08 -16.40
C LYS A 85 9.93 -2.74 -17.16
N PRO A 86 10.28 -2.74 -18.46
CA PRO A 86 10.64 -1.51 -19.22
C PRO A 86 9.52 -0.49 -19.42
N ASN A 87 8.26 -0.83 -19.14
CA ASN A 87 7.12 0.07 -19.26
C ASN A 87 6.49 0.41 -17.90
N GLU A 88 7.15 0.05 -16.80
CA GLU A 88 6.62 0.20 -15.45
C GLU A 88 7.67 0.79 -14.51
N TRP A 89 7.23 1.67 -13.61
CA TRP A 89 8.07 2.20 -12.55
C TRP A 89 8.14 1.22 -11.38
N SER A 90 8.75 0.05 -11.62
CA SER A 90 8.71 -1.06 -10.67
C SER A 90 9.74 -0.93 -9.55
N TYR A 91 9.37 -1.35 -8.34
CA TYR A 91 10.28 -1.39 -7.20
C TYR A 91 11.53 -2.23 -7.47
N CYS A 92 11.46 -3.26 -8.32
CA CYS A 92 12.61 -4.09 -8.66
C CYS A 92 13.61 -3.42 -9.62
N ASP A 93 13.29 -2.27 -10.22
CA ASP A 93 14.18 -1.63 -11.20
C ASP A 93 14.95 -0.43 -10.63
N TYR A 94 14.38 0.26 -9.63
CA TYR A 94 14.86 1.59 -9.23
C TYR A 94 15.44 1.69 -7.81
N PHE A 95 15.51 0.59 -7.05
CA PHE A 95 15.90 0.58 -5.63
C PHE A 95 17.16 -0.24 -5.34
N TRP A 96 18.16 -0.16 -6.23
CA TRP A 96 19.41 -0.92 -6.13
C TRP A 96 20.54 -0.20 -5.37
N ALA A 97 20.67 1.10 -5.63
CA ALA A 97 21.73 1.92 -5.04
C ALA A 97 21.31 2.43 -3.66
N ASP A 98 22.26 2.49 -2.74
CA ASP A 98 22.03 3.11 -1.44
C ASP A 98 22.08 4.64 -1.59
N ARG A 99 21.25 5.35 -0.85
CA ARG A 99 21.22 6.82 -0.83
C ARG A 99 21.82 7.36 0.46
N LYS A 100 22.35 8.58 0.41
CA LYS A 100 22.71 9.31 1.62
C LYS A 100 21.44 9.72 2.36
N ASP A 101 21.47 9.56 3.67
CA ASP A 101 20.43 10.11 4.54
C ASP A 101 20.41 11.64 4.40
N LEU A 102 19.21 12.23 4.41
CA LEU A 102 19.00 13.68 4.33
C LEU A 102 19.58 14.41 5.56
N GLN A 103 19.72 13.70 6.68
CA GLN A 103 20.33 14.22 7.90
C GLN A 103 21.85 14.00 7.96
N GLY A 104 22.46 13.44 6.91
CA GLY A 104 23.91 13.36 6.73
C GLY A 104 24.64 12.29 7.57
N ASN A 105 23.95 11.58 8.45
CA ASN A 105 24.57 10.70 9.45
C ASN A 105 24.65 9.22 9.05
N GLY A 106 24.12 8.83 7.88
CA GLY A 106 24.08 7.43 7.46
C GLY A 106 23.78 7.21 5.98
N CYS A 107 23.83 5.94 5.57
CA CYS A 107 23.46 5.48 4.25
C CYS A 107 22.20 4.60 4.38
N ILE A 108 21.16 4.92 3.63
CA ILE A 108 19.88 4.20 3.63
C ILE A 108 19.85 3.31 2.39
N THR A 109 19.58 2.03 2.59
CA THR A 109 19.50 1.08 1.45
C THR A 109 18.24 1.32 0.63
N GLY A 110 18.26 0.97 -0.66
CA GLY A 110 17.06 1.05 -1.49
C GLY A 110 15.87 0.26 -0.93
N PHE A 111 16.14 -0.92 -0.36
CA PHE A 111 15.12 -1.75 0.29
C PHE A 111 14.49 -1.08 1.52
N GLU A 112 15.30 -0.41 2.33
CA GLU A 112 14.82 0.31 3.50
C GLU A 112 13.87 1.45 3.13
N VAL A 113 14.11 2.15 2.01
CA VAL A 113 13.17 3.14 1.47
C VAL A 113 11.80 2.50 1.16
N LEU A 114 11.80 1.31 0.54
CA LEU A 114 10.56 0.57 0.26
C LEU A 114 9.84 0.19 1.55
N LEU A 115 10.55 -0.33 2.56
CA LEU A 115 9.96 -0.67 3.86
C LEU A 115 9.37 0.53 4.57
N GLN A 116 10.07 1.67 4.56
CA GLN A 116 9.54 2.91 5.14
C GLN A 116 8.25 3.36 4.43
N LYS A 117 8.18 3.22 3.10
CA LYS A 117 6.94 3.49 2.34
C LYS A 117 5.79 2.57 2.78
N GLN A 118 6.05 1.29 2.99
CA GLN A 118 5.05 0.32 3.47
C GLN A 118 4.53 0.67 4.87
N LEU A 119 5.43 0.94 5.81
CA LEU A 119 5.09 1.33 7.18
C LEU A 119 4.28 2.63 7.22
N LYS A 120 4.70 3.63 6.43
CA LYS A 120 3.95 4.88 6.26
C LYS A 120 2.55 4.61 5.68
N GLY A 121 2.43 3.74 4.67
CA GLY A 121 1.14 3.34 4.11
C GLY A 121 0.18 2.76 5.15
N LYS A 122 0.67 1.88 6.02
CA LYS A 122 -0.11 1.32 7.13
C LYS A 122 -0.48 2.36 8.18
N GLN A 123 0.39 3.33 8.45
CA GLN A 123 0.10 4.44 9.37
C GLN A 123 -1.00 5.36 8.81
N MET A 124 -0.93 5.75 7.55
CA MET A 124 -1.98 6.59 6.91
C MET A 124 -3.34 5.89 6.91
N GLN A 125 -3.36 4.58 6.65
CA GLN A 125 -4.59 3.78 6.77
C GLN A 125 -5.20 3.83 8.18
N LYS A 126 -4.37 3.80 9.23
CA LYS A 126 -4.83 3.92 10.62
C LYS A 126 -5.42 5.31 10.89
N GLU A 127 -4.75 6.36 10.43
CA GLU A 127 -5.24 7.75 10.58
C GLU A 127 -6.56 7.97 9.82
N MET A 128 -6.73 7.34 8.65
CA MET A 128 -8.02 7.34 7.95
C MET A 128 -9.12 6.66 8.77
N ALA A 129 -8.83 5.55 9.45
CA ALA A 129 -9.81 4.91 10.34
C ALA A 129 -10.16 5.82 11.54
N GLU A 130 -9.16 6.48 12.13
CA GLU A 130 -9.37 7.45 13.21
C GLU A 130 -10.26 8.63 12.75
N PHE A 131 -10.09 9.11 11.52
CA PHE A 131 -10.98 10.12 10.94
C PHE A 131 -12.43 9.62 10.82
N ILE A 132 -12.64 8.39 10.33
CA ILE A 132 -13.98 7.79 10.26
C ILE A 132 -14.59 7.63 11.65
N ARG A 133 -13.79 7.30 12.67
CA ARG A 133 -14.24 7.22 14.07
C ARG A 133 -14.75 8.57 14.58
N GLU A 134 -14.04 9.66 14.31
CA GLU A 134 -14.53 10.99 14.71
C GLU A 134 -15.82 11.35 13.96
N ARG A 135 -15.94 10.97 12.68
CA ARG A 135 -17.22 11.11 11.96
C ARG A 135 -18.35 10.30 12.62
N ILE A 136 -18.10 9.06 13.03
CA ILE A 136 -19.09 8.22 13.74
C ILE A 136 -19.58 8.91 15.01
N LYS A 137 -18.67 9.45 15.84
CA LYS A 137 -19.05 10.16 17.07
C LYS A 137 -19.95 11.37 16.80
N ILE A 138 -19.65 12.13 15.75
CA ILE A 138 -20.48 13.28 15.34
C ILE A 138 -21.90 12.82 14.99
N GLU A 139 -22.03 11.74 14.21
CA GLU A 139 -23.34 11.18 13.85
C GLU A 139 -24.12 10.66 15.07
N GLU A 140 -23.43 10.00 16.01
CA GLU A 140 -24.03 9.52 17.26
C GLU A 140 -24.54 10.68 18.15
N GLU A 141 -23.76 11.75 18.27
CA GLU A 141 -24.17 12.94 19.03
C GLU A 141 -25.34 13.67 18.36
N TYR A 142 -25.33 13.76 17.02
CA TYR A 142 -26.42 14.34 16.25
C TYR A 142 -27.72 13.55 16.43
N ALA A 143 -27.68 12.22 16.21
CA ALA A 143 -28.80 11.33 16.44
C ALA A 143 -29.34 11.41 17.87
N LYS A 144 -28.46 11.46 18.87
CA LYS A 144 -28.85 11.62 20.28
C LYS A 144 -29.58 12.94 20.53
N SER A 145 -29.12 14.02 19.91
CA SER A 145 -29.71 15.35 20.06
C SER A 145 -31.10 15.42 19.42
N LEU A 146 -31.27 14.85 18.23
CA LEU A 146 -32.56 14.72 17.55
C LEU A 146 -33.54 13.86 18.36
N SER A 147 -33.09 12.70 18.86
CA SER A 147 -33.90 11.83 19.70
C SER A 147 -34.35 12.56 20.97
N LYS A 148 -33.46 13.31 21.63
CA LYS A 148 -33.83 14.12 22.80
C LYS A 148 -34.88 15.19 22.44
N LEU A 149 -34.70 15.89 21.32
CA LEU A 149 -35.62 16.94 20.85
C LEU A 149 -37.01 16.37 20.54
N SER A 150 -37.10 15.19 19.92
CA SER A 150 -38.37 14.53 19.59
C SER A 150 -39.26 14.23 20.80
N GLN A 151 -38.68 14.14 22.00
CA GLN A 151 -39.38 13.79 23.25
C GLN A 151 -39.76 15.01 24.09
N ILE A 152 -39.38 16.23 23.68
CA ILE A 152 -39.70 17.43 24.45
C ILE A 152 -41.21 17.74 24.25
N PRO A 153 -41.99 17.95 25.32
CA PRO A 153 -43.44 18.17 25.24
C PRO A 153 -43.83 19.59 24.80
N LEU A 154 -43.05 20.22 23.91
CA LEU A 154 -43.41 21.51 23.32
C LEU A 154 -44.59 21.34 22.36
N GLY A 155 -45.56 22.25 22.41
CA GLY A 155 -46.78 22.17 21.58
C GLY A 155 -47.67 20.95 21.87
N GLY A 156 -47.41 20.17 22.94
CA GLY A 156 -48.18 18.97 23.27
C GLY A 156 -49.58 19.25 23.85
N GLN A 157 -50.06 20.49 23.77
CA GLN A 157 -51.43 20.88 24.08
C GLN A 157 -52.19 21.32 22.82
N GLU A 158 -51.54 21.28 21.65
CA GLU A 158 -52.23 21.51 20.39
C GLU A 158 -53.11 20.30 20.07
N GLU A 159 -54.34 20.56 19.64
CA GLU A 159 -55.38 19.54 19.46
C GLU A 159 -55.85 19.48 18.00
N GLY A 160 -56.77 18.56 17.70
CA GLY A 160 -57.33 18.42 16.36
C GLY A 160 -56.32 18.00 15.31
N THR A 161 -56.64 18.28 14.05
CA THR A 161 -55.83 17.90 12.89
C THR A 161 -54.47 18.61 12.87
N LEU A 162 -54.39 19.84 13.39
CA LEU A 162 -53.11 20.55 13.57
C LEU A 162 -52.22 19.88 14.63
N GLY A 163 -52.80 19.46 15.76
CA GLY A 163 -52.09 18.74 16.82
C GLY A 163 -51.52 17.41 16.33
N GLU A 164 -52.28 16.64 15.55
CA GLU A 164 -51.80 15.40 14.92
C GLU A 164 -50.60 15.64 13.99
N ALA A 165 -50.64 16.68 13.15
CA ALA A 165 -49.53 17.05 12.28
C ALA A 165 -48.27 17.46 13.08
N TRP A 166 -48.44 18.19 14.18
CA TRP A 166 -47.35 18.57 15.08
C TRP A 166 -46.70 17.36 15.78
N GLU A 167 -47.50 16.42 16.28
CA GLU A 167 -47.00 15.18 16.87
C GLU A 167 -46.22 14.33 15.85
N GLN A 168 -46.71 14.26 14.61
CA GLN A 168 -46.02 13.53 13.54
C GLN A 168 -44.71 14.22 13.13
N LEU A 169 -44.62 15.55 13.15
CA LEU A 169 -43.36 16.25 12.98
C LEU A 169 -42.36 15.87 14.06
N LYS A 170 -42.74 15.87 15.35
CA LYS A 170 -41.86 15.41 16.43
C LYS A 170 -41.42 13.95 16.25
N LYS A 171 -42.34 13.08 15.81
CA LYS A 171 -42.02 11.68 15.48
C LYS A 171 -41.04 11.55 14.31
N SER A 172 -41.12 12.43 13.31
CA SER A 172 -40.17 12.42 12.18
C SER A 172 -38.73 12.65 12.64
N LEU A 173 -38.50 13.52 13.64
CA LEU A 173 -37.17 13.72 14.24
C LEU A 173 -36.66 12.45 14.94
N ALA A 174 -37.53 11.65 15.55
CA ALA A 174 -37.13 10.36 16.12
C ALA A 174 -36.73 9.35 15.03
N ASN A 175 -37.44 9.34 13.90
CA ASN A 175 -37.10 8.51 12.75
C ASN A 175 -35.77 8.95 12.11
N GLU A 176 -35.55 10.26 11.96
CA GLU A 176 -34.29 10.83 11.48
C GLU A 176 -33.13 10.44 12.40
N ALA A 177 -33.31 10.53 13.72
CA ALA A 177 -32.33 10.05 14.69
C ALA A 177 -31.97 8.57 14.47
N GLU A 178 -32.95 7.70 14.21
CA GLU A 178 -32.71 6.28 13.92
C GLU A 178 -31.94 6.07 12.62
N VAL A 179 -32.24 6.84 11.57
CA VAL A 179 -31.52 6.81 10.28
C VAL A 179 -30.04 7.14 10.51
N HIS A 180 -29.73 8.22 11.22
CA HIS A 180 -28.36 8.64 11.50
C HIS A 180 -27.60 7.66 12.41
N LEU A 181 -28.28 7.06 13.40
CA LEU A 181 -27.68 6.03 14.26
C LEU A 181 -27.37 4.73 13.49
N LYS A 182 -28.23 4.34 12.54
CA LYS A 182 -27.96 3.21 11.64
C LYS A 182 -26.77 3.52 10.73
N PHE A 183 -26.69 4.74 10.21
CA PHE A 183 -25.57 5.18 9.39
C PHE A 183 -24.24 5.12 10.15
N SER A 184 -24.19 5.60 11.40
CA SER A 184 -22.97 5.53 12.23
C SER A 184 -22.53 4.07 12.47
N SER A 185 -23.48 3.17 12.71
CA SER A 185 -23.23 1.73 12.88
C SER A 185 -22.68 1.07 11.59
N LYS A 186 -23.21 1.45 10.43
CA LYS A 186 -22.70 0.99 9.13
C LYS A 186 -21.30 1.54 8.84
N LEU A 187 -21.03 2.82 9.13
CA LEU A 187 -19.68 3.39 9.00
C LEU A 187 -18.65 2.62 9.84
N GLN A 188 -19.01 2.27 11.08
CA GLN A 188 -18.12 1.51 11.96
C GLN A 188 -17.81 0.12 11.37
N SER A 189 -18.84 -0.61 10.97
CA SER A 189 -18.70 -2.02 10.54
C SER A 189 -18.19 -2.19 9.12
N GLU A 190 -18.56 -1.31 8.19
CA GLU A 190 -18.31 -1.43 6.76
C GLU A 190 -17.18 -0.52 6.26
N VAL A 191 -16.68 0.43 7.05
CA VAL A 191 -15.60 1.35 6.64
C VAL A 191 -14.46 1.39 7.64
N GLU A 192 -14.73 1.76 8.91
CA GLU A 192 -13.70 1.90 9.94
C GLU A 192 -13.01 0.55 10.24
N LYS A 193 -13.81 -0.47 10.54
CA LYS A 193 -13.30 -1.79 10.94
C LYS A 193 -12.43 -2.43 9.84
N PRO A 194 -12.83 -2.45 8.55
CA PRO A 194 -11.95 -2.92 7.47
C PRO A 194 -10.60 -2.20 7.41
N PHE A 195 -10.55 -0.88 7.63
CA PHE A 195 -9.28 -0.16 7.70
C PHE A 195 -8.42 -0.60 8.89
N LEU A 196 -9.00 -0.97 10.02
CA LEU A 196 -8.22 -1.41 11.18
C LEU A 196 -7.68 -2.83 11.01
N THR A 197 -8.53 -3.76 10.55
CA THR A 197 -8.24 -5.19 10.49
C THR A 197 -7.46 -5.61 9.25
N PHE A 198 -7.36 -4.76 8.22
CA PHE A 198 -6.57 -5.09 7.03
C PHE A 198 -5.10 -5.30 7.38
N ARG A 199 -4.63 -6.56 7.28
CA ARG A 199 -3.26 -7.01 7.54
C ARG A 199 -2.75 -6.64 8.95
N GLU A 200 -3.33 -7.24 9.99
CA GLU A 200 -2.94 -6.99 11.39
C GLU A 200 -1.47 -7.37 11.70
N ASN A 201 -0.96 -8.43 11.06
CA ASN A 201 0.42 -8.89 11.24
C ASN A 201 1.49 -8.11 10.44
N PHE A 202 1.08 -7.06 9.72
CA PHE A 202 1.93 -6.36 8.74
C PHE A 202 3.27 -5.88 9.30
N LYS A 203 3.30 -5.28 10.49
CA LYS A 203 4.55 -4.79 11.11
C LYS A 203 5.54 -5.93 11.39
N LYS A 204 5.04 -7.10 11.78
CA LYS A 204 5.86 -8.29 12.03
C LYS A 204 6.42 -8.83 10.71
N ASP A 205 5.59 -8.87 9.67
CA ASP A 205 6.01 -9.34 8.34
C ASP A 205 7.07 -8.41 7.72
N MET A 206 6.91 -7.09 7.82
CA MET A 206 7.91 -6.12 7.34
C MET A 206 9.25 -6.28 8.05
N LYS A 207 9.26 -6.46 9.38
CA LYS A 207 10.50 -6.73 10.13
C LYS A 207 11.19 -8.03 9.71
N ARG A 208 10.41 -9.08 9.40
CA ARG A 208 10.95 -10.35 8.90
C ARG A 208 11.63 -10.16 7.55
N LEU A 209 11.00 -9.43 6.63
CA LEU A 209 11.59 -9.13 5.31
C LEU A 209 12.84 -8.26 5.43
N GLU A 210 12.79 -7.24 6.28
CA GLU A 210 13.94 -6.39 6.62
C GLU A 210 15.14 -7.21 7.06
N HIS A 211 14.95 -8.09 8.05
CA HIS A 211 16.01 -8.93 8.59
C HIS A 211 16.58 -9.87 7.53
N HIS A 212 15.72 -10.51 6.73
CA HIS A 212 16.13 -11.43 5.66
C HIS A 212 17.03 -10.76 4.62
N ILE A 213 16.62 -9.60 4.09
CA ILE A 213 17.41 -8.86 3.09
C ILE A 213 18.69 -8.27 3.72
N ALA A 214 18.62 -7.79 4.96
CA ALA A 214 19.78 -7.27 5.68
C ALA A 214 20.84 -8.36 5.92
N ASP A 215 20.43 -9.58 6.27
CA ASP A 215 21.34 -10.71 6.48
C ASP A 215 22.03 -11.13 5.18
N LEU A 216 21.32 -11.16 4.05
CA LEU A 216 21.92 -11.40 2.74
C LEU A 216 22.92 -10.30 2.37
N ARG A 217 22.58 -9.03 2.64
CA ARG A 217 23.49 -7.90 2.39
C ARG A 217 24.74 -7.99 3.26
N LYS A 218 24.61 -8.37 4.54
CA LYS A 218 25.74 -8.59 5.44
C LYS A 218 26.66 -9.72 4.95
N GLN A 219 26.09 -10.83 4.47
CA GLN A 219 26.86 -11.92 3.86
C GLN A 219 27.62 -11.42 2.62
N LEU A 220 26.97 -10.65 1.75
CA LEU A 220 27.58 -10.07 0.55
C LEU A 220 28.76 -9.17 0.87
N VAL A 221 28.61 -8.25 1.84
CA VAL A 221 29.69 -7.38 2.31
C VAL A 221 30.86 -8.21 2.89
N GLY A 222 30.56 -9.27 3.64
CA GLY A 222 31.57 -10.20 4.14
C GLY A 222 32.34 -10.92 3.03
N ARG A 223 31.66 -11.36 1.96
CA ARG A 223 32.31 -11.96 0.78
C ARG A 223 33.19 -10.95 0.05
N TYR A 224 32.72 -9.71 -0.10
CA TYR A 224 33.51 -8.65 -0.70
C TYR A 224 34.82 -8.39 0.05
N ALA A 225 34.76 -8.29 1.39
CA ALA A 225 35.96 -8.13 2.22
C ALA A 225 36.95 -9.31 2.05
N ALA A 226 36.46 -10.53 1.85
CA ALA A 226 37.30 -11.69 1.57
C ALA A 226 37.98 -11.61 0.19
N VAL A 227 37.27 -11.11 -0.84
CA VAL A 227 37.84 -10.85 -2.17
C VAL A 227 38.97 -9.82 -2.08
N GLU A 228 38.75 -8.70 -1.40
CA GLU A 228 39.78 -7.65 -1.24
C GLU A 228 41.01 -8.16 -0.49
N LYS A 229 40.80 -8.99 0.55
CA LYS A 229 41.89 -9.63 1.27
C LYS A 229 42.69 -10.59 0.38
N ALA A 230 42.01 -11.43 -0.40
CA ALA A 230 42.65 -12.35 -1.33
C ALA A 230 43.40 -11.62 -2.45
N ARG A 231 42.84 -10.52 -2.96
CA ARG A 231 43.46 -9.65 -3.96
C ARG A 231 44.76 -9.04 -3.44
N LYS A 232 44.73 -8.49 -2.22
CA LYS A 232 45.94 -7.96 -1.56
C LYS A 232 47.00 -9.06 -1.37
N ALA A 233 46.59 -10.24 -0.90
CA ALA A 233 47.51 -11.37 -0.73
C ALA A 233 48.15 -11.82 -2.06
N LEU A 234 47.40 -11.84 -3.16
CA LEU A 234 47.94 -12.12 -4.48
C LEU A 234 48.96 -11.07 -4.91
N ALA A 235 48.65 -9.78 -4.75
CA ALA A 235 49.56 -8.69 -5.08
C ALA A 235 50.88 -8.78 -4.29
N ASP A 236 50.80 -9.07 -2.99
CA ASP A 236 51.99 -9.28 -2.14
C ASP A 236 52.84 -10.47 -2.63
N ARG A 237 52.19 -11.58 -3.04
CA ARG A 237 52.89 -12.77 -3.55
C ARG A 237 53.48 -12.58 -4.95
N GLN A 238 52.84 -11.77 -5.79
CA GLN A 238 53.38 -11.39 -7.10
C GLN A 238 54.63 -10.52 -6.93
N LYS A 239 54.63 -9.57 -6.00
CA LYS A 239 55.81 -8.76 -5.67
C LYS A 239 56.95 -9.62 -5.10
N GLU A 240 56.67 -10.59 -4.23
CA GLU A 240 57.66 -11.56 -3.73
C GLU A 240 58.27 -12.38 -4.89
N LEU A 241 57.44 -12.85 -5.82
CA LEU A 241 57.88 -13.59 -7.01
C LEU A 241 58.77 -12.74 -7.92
N GLU A 242 58.41 -11.48 -8.17
CA GLU A 242 59.20 -10.55 -8.98
C GLU A 242 60.59 -10.30 -8.38
N LEU A 243 60.67 -10.07 -7.07
CA LEU A 243 61.95 -9.92 -6.35
C LEU A 243 62.82 -11.17 -6.46
N LYS A 244 62.21 -12.36 -6.38
CA LYS A 244 62.93 -13.64 -6.54
C LYS A 244 63.40 -13.86 -7.98
N SER A 245 62.65 -13.39 -8.97
CA SER A 245 63.06 -13.39 -10.38
C SER A 245 64.30 -12.52 -10.60
N GLN A 246 64.30 -11.30 -10.07
CA GLN A 246 65.45 -10.39 -10.15
C GLN A 246 66.70 -10.96 -9.45
N GLN A 247 66.54 -11.61 -8.29
CA GLN A 247 67.66 -12.28 -7.60
C GLN A 247 68.28 -13.41 -8.44
N MET A 248 67.46 -14.14 -9.20
CA MET A 248 67.93 -15.21 -10.08
C MET A 248 68.72 -14.67 -11.27
N GLU A 249 68.29 -13.53 -11.83
CA GLU A 249 69.01 -12.83 -12.91
C GLU A 249 70.38 -12.30 -12.45
N MET A 250 70.49 -11.86 -11.19
CA MET A 250 71.75 -11.37 -10.61
C MET A 250 72.72 -12.50 -10.22
N LYS A 251 72.21 -13.64 -9.75
CA LYS A 251 73.03 -14.76 -9.28
C LYS A 251 72.31 -16.10 -9.44
N LEU A 252 72.87 -16.96 -10.29
CA LEU A 252 72.44 -18.35 -10.43
C LEU A 252 72.93 -19.20 -9.25
N SER A 253 71.99 -19.78 -8.51
CA SER A 253 72.26 -20.73 -7.42
C SER A 253 71.06 -21.67 -7.28
N SER A 254 71.33 -22.96 -7.03
CA SER A 254 70.28 -23.97 -6.82
C SER A 254 69.28 -23.59 -5.73
N LYS A 255 69.74 -22.93 -4.65
CA LYS A 255 68.86 -22.42 -3.59
C LYS A 255 67.91 -21.33 -4.07
N ILE A 256 68.37 -20.43 -4.95
CA ILE A 256 67.55 -19.34 -5.50
C ILE A 256 66.51 -19.91 -6.47
N GLU A 257 66.87 -20.94 -7.24
CA GLU A 257 65.96 -21.66 -8.13
C GLU A 257 64.83 -22.36 -7.37
N GLU A 258 65.14 -23.03 -6.25
CA GLU A 258 64.12 -23.64 -5.37
C GLU A 258 63.19 -22.59 -4.73
N ASP A 259 63.75 -21.49 -4.23
CA ASP A 259 62.98 -20.38 -3.66
C ASP A 259 62.05 -19.73 -4.70
N MET A 260 62.53 -19.56 -5.94
CA MET A 260 61.75 -19.10 -7.09
C MET A 260 60.56 -20.02 -7.38
N LYS A 261 60.80 -21.33 -7.46
CA LYS A 261 59.75 -22.33 -7.67
C LYS A 261 58.70 -22.31 -6.55
N LYS A 262 59.15 -22.11 -5.30
CA LYS A 262 58.27 -21.97 -4.13
C LYS A 262 57.44 -20.69 -4.17
N ALA A 263 58.04 -19.54 -4.50
CA ALA A 263 57.35 -18.27 -4.64
C ALA A 263 56.29 -18.35 -5.76
N ARG A 264 56.62 -18.98 -6.89
CA ARG A 264 55.69 -19.20 -8.01
C ARG A 264 54.48 -20.02 -7.57
N ARG A 265 54.69 -21.15 -6.88
CA ARG A 265 53.60 -21.98 -6.33
C ARG A 265 52.69 -21.20 -5.39
N LYS A 266 53.26 -20.39 -4.48
CA LYS A 266 52.47 -19.55 -3.56
C LYS A 266 51.66 -18.47 -4.29
N SER A 267 52.22 -17.88 -5.35
CA SER A 267 51.51 -16.90 -6.18
C SER A 267 50.36 -17.54 -6.94
N THR A 268 50.58 -18.72 -7.54
CA THR A 268 49.51 -19.51 -8.18
C THR A 268 48.40 -19.85 -7.19
N GLN A 269 48.75 -20.37 -6.00
CA GLN A 269 47.77 -20.68 -4.96
C GLN A 269 46.95 -19.46 -4.52
N ALA A 270 47.58 -18.29 -4.38
CA ALA A 270 46.87 -17.05 -4.05
C ALA A 270 45.92 -16.60 -5.17
N GLY A 271 46.25 -16.90 -6.43
CA GLY A 271 45.38 -16.69 -7.58
C GLY A 271 44.15 -17.59 -7.53
N ASP A 272 44.33 -18.88 -7.25
CA ASP A 272 43.23 -19.84 -7.10
C ASP A 272 42.31 -19.46 -5.92
N ASP A 273 42.89 -18.99 -4.81
CA ASP A 273 42.12 -18.48 -3.67
C ASP A 273 41.32 -17.22 -4.01
N LEU A 274 41.89 -16.28 -4.76
CA LEU A 274 41.15 -15.11 -5.24
C LEU A 274 39.99 -15.51 -6.15
N MET A 275 40.21 -16.45 -7.07
CA MET A 275 39.16 -16.95 -7.97
C MET A 275 38.01 -17.56 -7.17
N ARG A 276 38.32 -18.41 -6.19
CA ARG A 276 37.33 -18.99 -5.28
C ARG A 276 36.58 -17.94 -4.47
N CYS A 277 37.28 -16.93 -3.95
CA CYS A 277 36.63 -15.82 -3.23
C CYS A 277 35.68 -15.02 -4.13
N ALA A 278 36.08 -14.76 -5.38
CA ALA A 278 35.26 -14.07 -6.36
C ALA A 278 34.01 -14.88 -6.74
N ASP A 279 34.13 -16.19 -6.93
CA ASP A 279 33.00 -17.07 -7.20
C ASP A 279 31.97 -17.06 -6.06
N LEU A 280 32.44 -17.15 -4.81
CA LEU A 280 31.56 -17.08 -3.64
C LEU A 280 30.90 -15.69 -3.49
N TYR A 281 31.62 -14.61 -3.84
CA TYR A 281 31.04 -13.27 -3.88
C TYR A 281 29.92 -13.18 -4.93
N ASN A 282 30.18 -13.63 -6.15
CA ASN A 282 29.19 -13.62 -7.23
C ASN A 282 27.96 -14.45 -6.89
N GLN A 283 28.14 -15.63 -6.30
CA GLN A 283 27.02 -16.46 -5.82
C GLN A 283 26.18 -15.75 -4.74
N SER A 284 26.84 -15.12 -3.75
CA SER A 284 26.13 -14.32 -2.74
C SER A 284 25.43 -13.10 -3.34
N GLN A 285 26.02 -12.45 -4.36
CA GLN A 285 25.40 -11.32 -5.04
C GLN A 285 24.17 -11.75 -5.84
N SER A 286 24.25 -12.84 -6.61
CA SER A 286 23.10 -13.36 -7.36
C SER A 286 21.96 -13.77 -6.43
N LYS A 287 22.27 -14.42 -5.30
CA LYS A 287 21.26 -14.77 -4.30
C LYS A 287 20.58 -13.53 -3.71
N TRP A 288 21.37 -12.52 -3.32
CA TRP A 288 20.81 -11.25 -2.83
C TRP A 288 19.98 -10.55 -3.90
N PHE A 289 20.44 -10.54 -5.15
CA PHE A 289 19.72 -9.95 -6.28
C PHE A 289 18.36 -10.60 -6.49
N GLU A 290 18.29 -11.93 -6.60
CA GLU A 290 17.04 -12.67 -6.80
C GLU A 290 16.03 -12.40 -5.68
N GLU A 291 16.47 -12.49 -4.42
CA GLU A 291 15.64 -12.21 -3.24
C GLU A 291 15.19 -10.74 -3.16
N MET A 292 16.04 -9.81 -3.59
CA MET A 292 15.70 -8.38 -3.66
C MET A 292 14.65 -8.13 -4.74
N VAL A 293 14.75 -8.74 -5.93
CA VAL A 293 13.74 -8.63 -6.99
C VAL A 293 12.40 -9.17 -6.50
N THR A 294 12.36 -10.40 -5.99
CA THR A 294 11.11 -11.07 -5.60
C THR A 294 10.44 -10.33 -4.44
N THR A 295 11.20 -9.94 -3.43
CA THR A 295 10.65 -9.21 -2.27
C THR A 295 10.17 -7.81 -2.68
N SER A 296 10.88 -7.11 -3.56
CA SER A 296 10.46 -5.78 -4.03
C SER A 296 9.16 -5.84 -4.83
N LEU A 297 8.99 -6.86 -5.69
CA LEU A 297 7.74 -7.09 -6.42
C LEU A 297 6.58 -7.44 -5.48
N GLU A 298 6.83 -8.21 -4.43
CA GLU A 298 5.80 -8.47 -3.42
C GLU A 298 5.41 -7.19 -2.67
N LEU A 299 6.36 -6.33 -2.30
CA LEU A 299 6.05 -5.03 -1.70
C LEU A 299 5.24 -4.12 -2.64
N GLU A 300 5.54 -4.15 -3.94
CA GLU A 300 4.78 -3.42 -4.96
C GLU A 300 3.32 -3.93 -5.02
N ARG A 301 3.13 -5.25 -5.09
CA ARG A 301 1.81 -5.88 -5.07
C ARG A 301 1.02 -5.52 -3.81
N LEU A 302 1.67 -5.54 -2.65
CA LEU A 302 1.06 -5.17 -1.37
C LEU A 302 0.60 -3.71 -1.33
N GLU A 303 1.37 -2.80 -1.94
CA GLU A 303 0.99 -1.38 -2.02
C GLU A 303 -0.23 -1.19 -2.94
N VAL A 304 -0.27 -1.87 -4.09
CA VAL A 304 -1.43 -1.83 -5.00
C VAL A 304 -2.68 -2.36 -4.28
N GLU A 305 -2.57 -3.51 -3.62
CA GLU A 305 -3.68 -4.11 -2.85
C GLU A 305 -4.19 -3.16 -1.75
N ARG A 306 -3.28 -2.46 -1.06
CA ARG A 306 -3.62 -1.47 -0.04
C ARG A 306 -4.39 -0.28 -0.65
N VAL A 307 -3.93 0.25 -1.78
CA VAL A 307 -4.58 1.39 -2.46
C VAL A 307 -5.97 0.99 -2.95
N GLU A 308 -6.13 -0.19 -3.56
CA GLU A 308 -7.43 -0.68 -4.01
C GLU A 308 -8.40 -0.92 -2.84
N MET A 309 -7.92 -1.52 -1.75
CA MET A 309 -8.72 -1.70 -0.54
C MET A 309 -9.20 -0.34 0.00
N ILE A 310 -8.33 0.67 0.07
CA ILE A 310 -8.72 2.02 0.51
C ILE A 310 -9.77 2.61 -0.42
N ARG A 311 -9.54 2.57 -1.73
CA ARG A 311 -10.49 3.07 -2.74
C ARG A 311 -11.86 2.42 -2.58
N GLN A 312 -11.90 1.09 -2.44
CA GLN A 312 -13.15 0.34 -2.25
C GLN A 312 -13.96 0.84 -1.05
N HIS A 313 -13.33 0.99 0.12
CA HIS A 313 -14.05 1.39 1.33
C HIS A 313 -14.39 2.89 1.36
N LEU A 314 -13.64 3.73 0.65
CA LEU A 314 -14.06 5.11 0.41
C LEU A 314 -15.28 5.18 -0.53
N CYS A 315 -15.36 4.31 -1.56
CA CYS A 315 -16.59 4.17 -2.34
C CYS A 315 -17.76 3.66 -1.48
N GLN A 316 -17.51 2.72 -0.56
CA GLN A 316 -18.52 2.27 0.40
C GLN A 316 -19.01 3.42 1.27
N TYR A 317 -18.11 4.24 1.82
CA TYR A 317 -18.46 5.45 2.55
C TYR A 317 -19.41 6.35 1.73
N THR A 318 -19.09 6.64 0.47
CA THR A 318 -19.96 7.48 -0.37
C THR A 318 -21.30 6.84 -0.68
N THR A 319 -21.35 5.52 -0.83
CA THR A 319 -22.60 4.77 -1.06
C THR A 319 -23.51 4.87 0.16
N LEU A 320 -22.96 4.59 1.34
CA LEU A 320 -23.68 4.72 2.61
C LEU A 320 -24.21 6.13 2.84
N ARG A 321 -23.44 7.16 2.45
CA ARG A 321 -23.89 8.55 2.51
C ARG A 321 -25.09 8.81 1.63
N HIS A 322 -25.05 8.44 0.36
CA HIS A 322 -26.19 8.64 -0.55
C HIS A 322 -27.44 7.88 -0.09
N GLU A 323 -27.29 6.62 0.34
CA GLU A 323 -28.41 5.85 0.89
C GLU A 323 -29.02 6.51 2.13
N THR A 324 -28.18 7.00 3.05
CA THR A 324 -28.62 7.67 4.27
C THR A 324 -29.38 8.95 3.96
N ASP A 325 -28.88 9.76 3.03
CA ASP A 325 -29.54 11.01 2.64
C ASP A 325 -30.93 10.71 2.01
N MET A 326 -31.05 9.64 1.21
CA MET A 326 -32.33 9.19 0.67
C MET A 326 -33.30 8.72 1.76
N PHE A 327 -32.83 7.92 2.72
CA PHE A 327 -33.67 7.48 3.84
C PHE A 327 -34.11 8.66 4.70
N ASN A 328 -33.22 9.63 4.94
CA ASN A 328 -33.56 10.80 5.73
C ASN A 328 -34.64 11.64 5.04
N GLN A 329 -34.52 11.86 3.72
CA GLN A 329 -35.53 12.55 2.94
C GLN A 329 -36.92 11.90 3.06
N SER A 330 -37.00 10.57 3.09
CA SER A 330 -38.30 9.87 3.21
C SER A 330 -39.00 10.08 4.56
N THR A 331 -38.29 10.54 5.61
CA THR A 331 -38.88 10.70 6.96
C THR A 331 -39.91 11.84 7.04
N ILE A 332 -39.88 12.78 6.09
CA ILE A 332 -40.80 13.93 6.06
C ILE A 332 -42.13 13.63 5.37
N GLU A 333 -42.20 12.61 4.53
CA GLU A 333 -43.39 12.30 3.73
C GLU A 333 -44.67 12.12 4.58
N PRO A 334 -44.64 11.45 5.76
CA PRO A 334 -45.82 11.36 6.62
C PRO A 334 -46.25 12.72 7.22
N VAL A 335 -45.30 13.62 7.44
CA VAL A 335 -45.59 14.99 7.93
C VAL A 335 -46.31 15.76 6.85
N ASP A 336 -45.81 15.72 5.61
CA ASP A 336 -46.47 16.36 4.47
C ASP A 336 -47.91 15.84 4.31
N GLN A 337 -48.14 14.54 4.41
CA GLN A 337 -49.48 13.95 4.31
C GLN A 337 -50.46 14.50 5.36
N LEU A 338 -50.04 14.65 6.61
CA LEU A 338 -50.89 15.21 7.66
C LEU A 338 -51.08 16.71 7.50
N LEU A 339 -50.05 17.46 7.08
CA LEU A 339 -50.17 18.89 6.81
C LEU A 339 -51.22 19.18 5.72
N HIS A 340 -51.31 18.34 4.69
CA HIS A 340 -52.38 18.45 3.67
C HIS A 340 -53.78 18.13 4.22
N SER A 341 -53.87 17.45 5.36
CA SER A 341 -55.12 17.04 6.00
C SER A 341 -55.58 18.01 7.09
N VAL A 342 -54.78 19.04 7.43
CA VAL A 342 -55.13 20.06 8.42
C VAL A 342 -56.35 20.85 7.95
N ASP A 343 -57.39 20.89 8.79
CA ASP A 343 -58.67 21.54 8.49
C ASP A 343 -59.10 22.45 9.66
N PRO A 344 -58.88 23.78 9.53
CA PRO A 344 -59.25 24.74 10.57
C PRO A 344 -60.75 24.75 10.90
N THR A 345 -61.62 24.34 9.97
CA THR A 345 -63.06 24.28 10.23
C THR A 345 -63.40 23.12 11.14
N LYS A 346 -62.85 21.92 10.87
CA LYS A 346 -63.04 20.76 11.74
C LYS A 346 -62.45 20.98 13.13
N ASP A 347 -61.26 21.56 13.20
CA ASP A 347 -60.60 21.82 14.50
C ASP A 347 -61.43 22.81 15.34
N ARG A 348 -61.95 23.88 14.73
CA ARG A 348 -62.89 24.80 15.40
C ARG A 348 -64.16 24.08 15.86
N GLU A 349 -64.75 23.26 15.02
CA GLU A 349 -65.98 22.52 15.36
C GLU A 349 -65.76 21.54 16.52
N LEU A 350 -64.63 20.84 16.53
CA LEU A 350 -64.22 19.95 17.61
C LEU A 350 -64.12 20.75 18.93
N TRP A 351 -63.35 21.84 18.92
CA TRP A 351 -63.14 22.65 20.11
C TRP A 351 -64.44 23.26 20.65
N VAL A 352 -65.30 23.84 19.78
CA VAL A 352 -66.59 24.41 20.20
C VAL A 352 -67.51 23.33 20.77
N ARG A 353 -67.52 22.13 20.19
CA ARG A 353 -68.37 21.02 20.67
C ARG A 353 -68.01 20.63 22.11
N GLU A 354 -66.72 20.61 22.42
CA GLU A 354 -66.21 20.22 23.75
C GLU A 354 -66.29 21.34 24.77
N ASN A 355 -66.25 22.61 24.34
CA ASN A 355 -66.13 23.78 25.22
C ASN A 355 -67.34 24.74 25.21
N LYS A 356 -68.42 24.45 24.47
CA LYS A 356 -69.60 25.35 24.43
C LYS A 356 -70.21 25.54 25.82
N THR A 357 -70.60 26.79 26.14
CA THR A 357 -71.19 27.17 27.43
C THR A 357 -72.70 27.38 27.37
N GLY A 358 -73.30 27.28 26.18
CA GLY A 358 -74.73 27.46 25.94
C GLY A 358 -74.99 27.82 24.48
N GLU A 359 -76.18 27.46 23.98
CA GLU A 359 -76.60 27.75 22.60
C GLU A 359 -77.60 28.91 22.52
N THR A 360 -78.28 29.18 23.64
CA THR A 360 -79.28 30.23 23.74
C THR A 360 -78.61 31.60 23.85
N ARG A 361 -78.99 32.52 22.96
CA ARG A 361 -78.54 33.92 23.02
C ARG A 361 -79.31 34.67 24.11
N PRO A 362 -78.69 35.65 24.80
CA PRO A 362 -79.41 36.54 25.72
C PRO A 362 -80.56 37.26 25.02
N VAL A 363 -81.62 37.57 25.78
CA VAL A 363 -82.80 38.35 25.35
C VAL A 363 -83.01 39.54 26.28
N ASP A 364 -83.76 40.54 25.81
CA ASP A 364 -84.09 41.73 26.59
C ASP A 364 -85.08 41.42 27.74
N ILE A 365 -85.04 42.24 28.79
CA ILE A 365 -86.00 42.17 29.90
C ILE A 365 -87.33 42.79 29.47
N GLU A 366 -88.44 42.08 29.65
CA GLU A 366 -89.79 42.62 29.43
C GLU A 366 -90.17 43.63 30.54
N ILE A 367 -90.69 44.81 30.16
CA ILE A 367 -91.13 45.90 31.06
C ILE A 367 -92.64 45.88 31.23
#